data_AF-A0AAU7QHX4-F1
#
_entry.id   AF-A0AAU7QHX4-F1
#
_cell.length_a   1.000
_cell.length_b   1.000
_cell.length_c   1.000
_cell.angle_alpha   90.00
_cell.angle_beta   90.00
_cell.angle_gamma   90.00
#
_symmetry.space_group_name_H-M   'P 1'
#
loop_
_entity.id
_entity.type
_entity.pdbx_description
1 polymer ?
#
loop_
_entity_poly.entity_id
_entity_poly.type
_entity_poly.pdbx_seq_one_letter_code
_entity_poly.pdbx_strand_id
1 'polypeptide(L)'
;MTSQKYDFRQFQEELARLEQKVEKQQAAKPPGGKPLGKKALAAQRMAMAREEFLALRKRHELTVADVVAFFPEEEGIAYLQDLIAAAQAKPRRSRKA
;
A
#
# COMPACT_ATOMS: atom_id res chain seq x y z
N MET A 1 12.88 38.57 0.10
CA MET A 1 12.58 37.15 -0.17
C MET A 1 12.89 36.87 -1.63
N THR A 2 14.13 36.50 -1.97
CA THR A 2 14.53 36.21 -3.35
C THR A 2 14.07 34.80 -3.70
N SER A 3 12.98 34.71 -4.48
CA SER A 3 12.50 33.46 -5.08
C SER A 3 13.61 32.89 -5.97
N GLN A 4 14.37 31.92 -5.47
CA GLN A 4 15.33 31.18 -6.28
C GLN A 4 14.54 30.50 -7.40
N LYS A 5 14.76 30.91 -8.66
CA LYS A 5 14.10 30.32 -9.83
C LYS A 5 14.54 28.86 -9.91
N TYR A 6 13.58 27.97 -9.78
CA TYR A 6 13.79 26.56 -10.00
C TYR A 6 14.00 26.33 -11.50
N ASP A 7 15.23 25.97 -11.88
CA ASP A 7 15.61 25.84 -13.28
C ASP A 7 15.33 24.42 -13.80
N PHE A 8 14.95 24.29 -15.06
CA PHE A 8 14.67 22.99 -15.68
C PHE A 8 15.86 22.01 -15.58
N ARG A 9 17.08 22.53 -15.61
CA ARG A 9 18.30 21.72 -15.44
C ARG A 9 18.41 21.14 -14.02
N GLN A 10 18.03 21.90 -13.00
CA GLN A 10 17.97 21.42 -11.62
C GLN A 10 16.91 20.33 -11.49
N PHE A 11 15.74 20.49 -12.12
CA PHE A 11 14.72 19.45 -12.20
C PHE A 11 15.22 18.17 -12.87
N GLN A 12 15.92 18.28 -14.00
CA GLN A 12 16.51 17.12 -14.68
C GLN A 12 17.54 16.40 -13.80
N GLU A 13 18.39 17.15 -13.09
CA GLU A 13 19.36 16.59 -12.14
C GLU A 13 18.67 15.93 -10.93
N GLU A 14 17.58 16.51 -10.44
CA GLU A 14 16.77 15.93 -9.37
C GLU A 14 16.04 14.66 -9.82
N LEU A 15 15.49 14.65 -11.03
CA LEU A 15 14.91 13.45 -11.65
C LEU A 15 15.96 12.34 -11.80
N ALA A 16 17.12 12.65 -12.37
CA ALA A 16 18.20 11.69 -12.52
C ALA A 16 18.68 11.13 -11.16
N ARG A 17 18.75 11.97 -10.12
CA ARG A 17 19.06 11.52 -8.75
C ARG A 17 17.96 10.64 -8.16
N LEU A 18 16.69 10.94 -8.42
CA LEU A 18 15.56 10.11 -7.99
C LEU A 18 15.57 8.74 -8.69
N GLU A 19 15.80 8.72 -10.00
CA GLU A 19 15.95 7.48 -10.78
C GLU A 19 17.11 6.63 -10.24
N GLN A 20 18.29 7.22 -10.01
CA GLN A 20 19.43 6.51 -9.42
C GLN A 20 19.17 6.01 -7.99
N LYS A 21 18.43 6.76 -7.17
CA LYS A 21 18.04 6.31 -5.81
C LYS A 21 17.08 5.14 -5.88
N VAL A 22 16.09 5.19 -6.77
CA VAL A 22 15.15 4.10 -7.00
C VAL A 22 15.86 2.87 -7.55
N GLU A 23 16.81 3.03 -8.47
CA GLU A 23 17.65 1.95 -8.99
C GLU A 23 18.55 1.34 -7.89
N LYS A 24 19.18 2.17 -7.05
CA LYS A 24 19.98 1.70 -5.90
C LYS A 24 19.13 1.00 -4.84
N GLN A 25 17.90 1.48 -4.59
CA GLN A 25 16.95 0.81 -3.70
C GLN A 25 16.45 -0.52 -4.30
N GLN A 26 16.30 -0.61 -5.62
CA GLN A 26 16.00 -1.86 -6.33
C GLN A 26 17.21 -2.80 -6.41
N ALA A 27 18.43 -2.25 -6.42
CA ALA A 27 19.70 -2.98 -6.43
C ALA A 27 20.16 -3.40 -5.03
N ALA A 28 19.58 -2.84 -3.96
CA ALA A 28 19.67 -3.34 -2.59
C ALA A 28 18.86 -4.65 -2.39
N LYS A 29 18.91 -5.53 -3.38
CA LYS A 29 18.56 -6.94 -3.24
C LYS A 29 19.59 -7.63 -2.34
N PRO A 30 19.19 -8.66 -1.58
CA PRO A 30 20.13 -9.52 -0.88
C PRO A 30 21.14 -10.10 -1.89
N PRO A 31 22.42 -10.28 -1.52
CA PRO A 31 23.41 -10.87 -2.41
C PRO A 31 22.99 -12.32 -2.71
N GLY A 32 22.66 -12.62 -3.96
CA GLY A 32 22.47 -14.01 -4.44
C GLY A 32 21.10 -14.39 -5.03
N GLY A 33 20.11 -13.49 -5.09
CA GLY A 33 18.80 -13.81 -5.66
C GLY A 33 18.65 -13.44 -7.14
N LYS A 34 18.34 -14.41 -8.02
CA LYS A 34 17.92 -14.18 -9.42
C LYS A 34 16.93 -12.99 -9.50
N PRO A 35 16.98 -12.15 -10.54
CA PRO A 35 16.08 -11.01 -10.64
C PRO A 35 14.63 -11.48 -10.53
N LEU A 36 13.98 -11.11 -9.42
CA LEU A 36 12.56 -11.33 -9.19
C LEU A 36 11.81 -10.88 -10.43
N GLY A 37 11.15 -11.81 -11.12
CA GLY A 37 10.38 -11.51 -12.33
C GLY A 37 9.34 -10.43 -12.03
N LYS A 38 8.88 -9.70 -13.05
CA LYS A 38 7.96 -8.55 -12.92
C LYS A 38 6.80 -8.80 -11.94
N LYS A 39 6.25 -10.03 -11.90
CA LYS A 39 5.21 -10.46 -10.94
C LYS A 39 5.65 -10.42 -9.48
N ALA A 40 6.86 -10.88 -9.18
CA ALA A 40 7.38 -10.91 -7.82
C ALA A 40 7.77 -9.50 -7.33
N LEU A 41 8.23 -8.63 -8.23
CA LEU A 41 8.41 -7.19 -7.92
C LEU A 41 7.06 -6.50 -7.64
N ALA A 42 6.02 -6.80 -8.42
CA ALA A 42 4.67 -6.29 -8.17
C ALA A 42 4.11 -6.80 -6.83
N ALA A 43 4.33 -8.07 -6.49
CA ALA A 43 3.95 -8.63 -5.20
C ALA A 43 4.69 -7.98 -4.03
N GLN A 44 5.98 -7.68 -4.18
CA GLN A 44 6.76 -6.95 -3.17
C GLN A 44 6.23 -5.54 -2.96
N ARG A 45 5.93 -4.80 -4.04
CA ARG A 45 5.31 -3.47 -3.95
C ARG A 45 3.96 -3.51 -3.25
N MET A 46 3.14 -4.52 -3.57
CA MET A 46 1.86 -4.74 -2.89
C MET A 46 2.04 -5.08 -1.41
N ALA A 47 3.08 -5.83 -1.04
CA ALA A 47 3.40 -6.12 0.35
C ALA A 47 3.79 -4.85 1.12
N MET A 48 4.68 -4.03 0.56
CA MET A 48 5.07 -2.74 1.14
C MET A 48 3.86 -1.81 1.31
N ALA A 49 3.04 -1.66 0.27
CA ALA A 49 1.83 -0.83 0.34
C ALA A 49 0.84 -1.31 1.43
N ARG A 50 0.73 -2.63 1.64
CA ARG A 50 -0.08 -3.20 2.73
C ARG A 50 0.48 -2.86 4.10
N GLU A 51 1.79 -2.95 4.27
CA GLU A 51 2.46 -2.60 5.53
C GLU A 51 2.29 -1.11 5.86
N GLU A 52 2.48 -0.23 4.88
CA GLU A 52 2.25 1.21 5.01
C GLU A 52 0.79 1.51 5.38
N PHE A 53 -0.16 0.86 4.71
CA PHE A 53 -1.59 1.01 5.03
C PHE A 53 -1.91 0.57 6.47
N LEU A 54 -1.34 -0.56 6.93
CA LEU A 54 -1.53 -1.04 8.30
C LEU A 54 -0.88 -0.11 9.33
N ALA A 55 0.28 0.49 9.01
CA ALA A 55 0.91 1.48 9.87
C ALA A 55 0.07 2.76 9.97
N LEU A 56 -0.48 3.24 8.84
CA LEU A 56 -1.38 4.39 8.79
C LEU A 56 -2.66 4.13 9.59
N ARG A 57 -3.26 2.95 9.41
CA ARG A 57 -4.43 2.50 10.19
C ARG A 57 -4.15 2.55 11.68
N LYS A 58 -3.00 2.05 12.14
CA LYS A 58 -2.62 2.09 13.56
C LYS A 58 -2.38 3.51 14.06
N ARG A 59 -1.72 4.36 13.26
CA ARG A 59 -1.37 5.73 13.64
C ARG A 59 -2.59 6.63 13.80
N HIS A 60 -3.60 6.44 12.96
CA HIS A 60 -4.81 7.25 12.94
C HIS A 60 -6.04 6.52 13.50
N GLU A 61 -5.83 5.35 14.12
CA GLU A 61 -6.88 4.50 14.67
C GLU A 61 -8.04 4.23 13.70
N LEU A 62 -7.74 4.13 12.39
CA LEU A 62 -8.75 4.00 11.35
C LEU A 62 -9.55 2.72 11.56
N THR A 63 -10.86 2.89 11.62
CA THR A 63 -11.84 1.83 11.77
C THR A 63 -12.52 1.52 10.43
N VAL A 64 -13.25 0.41 10.38
CA VAL A 64 -14.10 0.10 9.23
C VAL A 64 -15.16 1.19 9.02
N ALA A 65 -15.62 1.84 10.09
CA ALA A 65 -16.58 2.94 10.01
C ALA A 65 -16.00 4.13 9.23
N ASP A 66 -14.73 4.46 9.45
CA ASP A 66 -14.06 5.57 8.76
C ASP A 66 -13.93 5.30 7.25
N VAL A 67 -13.73 4.04 6.86
CA VAL A 67 -13.67 3.64 5.44
C VAL A 67 -15.07 3.62 4.81
N VAL A 68 -16.07 3.10 5.54
CA VAL A 68 -17.45 3.01 5.07
C VAL A 68 -18.09 4.40 4.91
N ALA A 69 -17.70 5.37 5.73
CA ALA A 69 -18.17 6.76 5.63
C ALA A 69 -17.79 7.47 4.32
N PHE A 70 -16.82 6.96 3.55
CA PHE A 70 -16.47 7.49 2.23
C PHE A 70 -17.35 6.96 1.09
N PHE A 71 -18.15 5.91 1.33
CA PHE A 71 -19.06 5.36 0.33
C PHE A 71 -20.46 5.97 0.48
N PRO A 72 -21.24 6.04 -0.61
CA PRO A 72 -22.68 6.27 -0.51
C PRO A 72 -23.31 5.25 0.46
N GLU A 73 -24.26 5.68 1.28
CA GLU A 73 -24.82 4.85 2.37
C GLU A 73 -25.34 3.50 1.86
N GLU A 74 -25.95 3.50 0.68
CA GLU A 74 -26.51 2.32 0.02
C GLU A 74 -25.43 1.27 -0.34
N GLU A 75 -24.27 1.73 -0.83
CA GLU A 75 -23.16 0.87 -1.22
C GLU A 75 -22.39 0.34 0.00
N GLY A 76 -22.20 1.20 1.01
CA GLY A 76 -21.49 0.83 2.24
C GLY A 76 -22.23 -0.25 3.04
N ILE A 77 -23.56 -0.14 3.16
CA ILE A 77 -24.38 -1.11 3.88
C ILE A 77 -24.42 -2.46 3.15
N ALA A 78 -24.61 -2.44 1.82
CA ALA A 78 -24.60 -3.66 1.02
C ALA A 78 -23.27 -4.43 1.16
N TYR A 79 -22.14 -3.72 1.10
CA TYR A 79 -20.81 -4.32 1.29
C TYR A 79 -20.65 -4.97 2.67
N LEU A 80 -21.11 -4.31 3.74
CA LEU A 80 -21.06 -4.86 5.09
C LEU A 80 -21.97 -6.09 5.23
N GLN A 81 -23.15 -6.08 4.63
CA GLN A 81 -24.07 -7.21 4.62
C GLN A 81 -23.46 -8.43 3.91
N ASP A 82 -22.80 -8.23 2.78
CA ASP A 82 -22.08 -9.29 2.06
C ASP A 82 -20.94 -9.87 2.90
N LEU A 83 -20.17 -9.03 3.58
CA LEU A 83 -19.12 -9.49 4.49
C LEU A 83 -19.66 -10.32 5.65
N ILE A 84 -20.77 -9.89 6.25
CA ILE A 84 -21.44 -10.62 7.34
C ILE A 84 -21.97 -11.96 6.83
N ALA A 85 -22.64 -11.98 5.68
CA ALA A 85 -23.15 -13.20 5.06
C ALA A 85 -22.01 -14.19 4.75
N ALA A 86 -20.90 -13.71 4.18
CA ALA A 86 -19.73 -14.52 3.88
C ALA A 86 -19.06 -15.08 5.16
N ALA A 87 -19.01 -14.30 6.24
CA ALA A 87 -18.48 -14.74 7.52
C ALA A 87 -19.36 -15.80 8.20
N GLN A 88 -20.68 -15.68 8.11
CA GLN A 88 -21.63 -16.65 8.65
C GLN A 88 -21.69 -17.94 7.83
N ALA A 89 -21.52 -17.84 6.51
CA ALA A 89 -21.46 -19.00 5.62
C ALA A 89 -20.21 -19.87 5.85
N LYS A 90 -19.15 -19.33 6.46
CA LYS A 90 -17.95 -20.10 6.79
C LYS A 90 -18.12 -20.73 8.18
N PRO A 91 -18.31 -22.07 8.29
CA PRO A 91 -18.46 -22.69 9.60
C PRO A 91 -17.20 -22.43 10.42
N ARG A 92 -17.35 -21.65 11.50
CA ARG A 92 -16.30 -21.45 12.50
C ARG A 92 -16.02 -22.81 13.11
N ARG A 93 -14.96 -23.49 12.65
CA ARG A 93 -14.43 -24.68 13.32
C ARG A 93 -14.15 -24.30 14.76
N SER A 94 -15.02 -24.72 15.68
CA SER A 94 -14.79 -24.66 17.10
C SER A 94 -13.54 -25.47 17.38
N ARG A 95 -12.43 -24.80 17.70
CA ARG A 95 -11.24 -25.46 18.22
C ARG A 95 -11.60 -25.92 19.63
N LYS A 96 -11.88 -27.22 19.80
CA LYS A 96 -12.07 -27.82 21.12
C LYS A 96 -10.78 -27.59 21.94
N ALA A 97 -10.97 -27.08 23.15
CA ALA A 97 -9.96 -26.98 24.19
C ALA A 97 -9.56 -28.37 24.69
#